data_AF-A0A9W4J3Z4-F1
#
_entry.id   AF-A0A9W4J3Z4-F1
#
_cell.length_a   1.000
_cell.length_b   1.000
_cell.length_c   1.000
_cell.angle_alpha   90.00
_cell.angle_beta   90.00
_cell.angle_gamma   90.00
#
_symmetry.space_group_name_H-M   'P 1'
#
loop_
_entity.id
_entity.type
_entity.pdbx_description
1 polymer ?
#
loop_
_entity_poly.entity_id
_entity_poly.type
_entity_poly.pdbx_seq_one_letter_code
_entity_poly.pdbx_strand_id
1 'polypeptide(L)'
;MTFEAVSHSIPIPFQSPATIIAKIARFEWEIPRVERETRAYQLLEGSGLSPRFLGHIHENGRIIGFLLEKIEGRAASIQDLRTCETALEKLHELGFLHGDANRYNFLVTGEGVKLLDFEHLQENASPESMRKESESVRMELMENSGRGGGFIVQGDS
;
A
#
# COMPACT_ATOMS: atom_id res chain seq x y z
N MET A 1 -5.87 7.81 -26.00
CA MET A 1 -6.14 8.19 -24.61
C MET A 1 -4.84 8.72 -24.05
N THR A 2 -4.86 9.91 -23.44
CA THR A 2 -3.65 10.57 -22.93
C THR A 2 -3.79 10.65 -21.42
N PHE A 3 -2.81 10.11 -20.71
CA PHE A 3 -2.72 10.19 -19.26
C PHE A 3 -1.66 11.21 -18.88
N GLU A 4 -1.98 12.08 -17.92
CA GLU A 4 -1.04 13.05 -17.36
C GLU A 4 -0.80 12.76 -15.87
N ALA A 5 0.44 12.91 -15.44
CA ALA A 5 0.83 12.72 -14.04
C ALA A 5 1.11 14.08 -13.40
N VAL A 6 0.39 14.40 -12.33
CA VAL A 6 0.52 15.68 -11.61
C VAL A 6 1.16 15.41 -10.24
N SER A 7 2.42 15.84 -10.07
CA SER A 7 3.15 15.70 -8.81
C SER A 7 2.84 16.84 -7.84
N HIS A 8 2.68 16.49 -6.57
CA HIS A 8 2.33 17.44 -5.49
C HIS A 8 3.47 17.64 -4.47
N SER A 9 4.58 16.92 -4.63
CA SER A 9 5.76 17.00 -3.76
C SER A 9 6.94 17.65 -4.51
N ILE A 10 7.82 18.36 -3.80
CA ILE A 10 9.08 18.89 -4.35
C ILE A 10 9.82 17.74 -5.05
N PRO A 11 10.32 17.90 -6.28
CA PRO A 11 11.02 16.83 -6.97
C PRO A 11 12.31 16.52 -6.21
N ILE A 12 12.28 15.46 -5.39
CA ILE A 12 13.49 14.78 -4.97
C ILE A 12 14.11 14.25 -6.26
N PRO A 13 15.38 14.53 -6.55
CA PRO A 13 16.01 14.06 -7.77
C PRO A 13 15.96 12.53 -7.80
N PHE A 14 15.10 11.98 -8.66
CA PHE A 14 15.15 10.57 -8.98
C PHE A 14 16.50 10.31 -9.64
N GLN A 15 17.35 9.48 -9.01
CA GLN A 15 18.51 8.94 -9.71
C GLN A 15 17.96 8.09 -10.86
N SER A 16 18.15 8.60 -12.08
CA SER A 16 17.44 8.13 -13.27
C SER A 16 18.17 6.92 -13.88
N PRO A 17 17.44 5.91 -14.40
CA PRO A 17 15.99 5.77 -14.42
C PRO A 17 15.45 5.07 -13.16
N ALA A 18 14.43 5.67 -12.52
CA ALA A 18 13.70 5.08 -11.39
C ALA A 18 12.37 4.50 -11.87
N THR A 19 12.10 3.23 -11.55
CA THR A 19 10.80 2.60 -11.79
C THR A 19 9.75 3.20 -10.85
N ILE A 20 8.52 3.37 -11.33
CA ILE A 20 7.38 3.85 -10.54
C ILE A 20 6.21 2.89 -10.71
N ILE A 21 5.31 2.85 -9.72
CA ILE A 21 4.08 2.06 -9.77
C ILE A 21 2.91 2.99 -10.09
N ALA A 22 2.11 2.62 -11.09
CA ALA A 22 0.85 3.28 -11.42
C ALA A 22 -0.32 2.37 -11.03
N LYS A 23 -1.24 2.88 -10.20
CA LYS A 23 -2.52 2.23 -9.90
C LYS A 23 -3.64 3.07 -10.50
N ILE A 24 -4.45 2.46 -11.37
CA ILE A 24 -5.48 3.13 -12.17
C ILE A 24 -6.80 2.39 -12.00
N ALA A 25 -7.88 3.14 -11.75
CA ALA A 25 -9.24 2.63 -11.84
C ALA A 25 -9.57 2.35 -13.31
N ARG A 26 -9.87 1.09 -13.62
CA ARG A 26 -10.30 0.64 -14.95
C ARG A 26 -11.78 0.92 -15.16
N PHE A 27 -12.53 0.93 -14.07
CA PHE A 27 -13.96 1.18 -14.06
C PHE A 27 -14.33 2.25 -13.04
N GLU A 28 -15.44 2.94 -13.30
CA GLU A 28 -15.90 4.04 -12.46
C GLU A 28 -16.16 3.63 -11.00
N TRP A 29 -16.62 2.40 -10.75
CA TRP A 29 -16.84 1.90 -9.39
C TRP A 29 -15.54 1.62 -8.61
N GLU A 30 -14.38 1.58 -9.27
CA GLU A 30 -13.08 1.44 -8.60
C GLU A 30 -12.56 2.80 -8.10
N ILE A 31 -13.08 3.92 -8.61
CA ILE A 31 -12.63 5.29 -8.27
C ILE A 31 -12.70 5.57 -6.76
N PRO A 32 -13.79 5.24 -6.03
CA PRO A 32 -13.82 5.49 -4.58
C PRO A 32 -12.77 4.69 -3.79
N ARG A 33 -12.29 3.56 -4.32
CA ARG A 33 -11.21 2.77 -3.69
C ARG A 33 -9.87 3.44 -3.92
N VAL A 34 -9.61 3.87 -5.16
CA VAL A 34 -8.42 4.66 -5.54
C VAL A 34 -8.33 5.95 -4.72
N GLU A 35 -9.44 6.65 -4.51
CA GLU A 35 -9.49 7.86 -3.69
C GLU A 35 -9.16 7.58 -2.22
N ARG A 36 -9.72 6.50 -1.65
CA ARG A 36 -9.44 6.12 -0.25
C ARG A 36 -7.97 5.77 -0.06
N GLU A 37 -7.42 4.97 -0.97
CA GLU A 37 -6.03 4.57 -0.90
C GLU A 37 -5.08 5.77 -1.14
N THR A 38 -5.41 6.67 -2.08
CA THR A 38 -4.66 7.91 -2.29
C THR A 38 -4.61 8.74 -1.02
N ARG A 39 -5.75 8.90 -0.34
CA ARG A 39 -5.84 9.62 0.92
C ARG A 39 -5.03 8.94 2.03
N ALA A 40 -5.00 7.61 2.08
CA ALA A 40 -4.16 6.87 3.02
C ALA A 40 -2.67 7.18 2.82
N TYR A 41 -2.17 7.18 1.58
CA TYR A 41 -0.76 7.52 1.33
C TYR A 41 -0.43 8.97 1.73
N GLN A 42 -1.36 9.90 1.55
CA GLN A 42 -1.18 11.30 2.01
C GLN A 42 -1.15 11.39 3.54
N LEU A 43 -2.04 10.68 4.24
CA LEU A 43 -2.06 10.64 5.71
C LEU A 43 -0.83 9.99 6.32
N LEU A 44 -0.24 9.02 5.60
CA LEU A 44 0.95 8.29 6.03
C LEU A 44 2.25 8.93 5.54
N GLU A 45 2.19 10.07 4.86
CA GLU A 45 3.38 10.77 4.35
C GLU A 45 4.34 11.10 5.50
N GLY A 46 5.62 10.75 5.34
CA GLY A 46 6.65 10.96 6.36
C GLY A 46 6.66 9.94 7.51
N SER A 47 5.68 9.05 7.62
CA SER A 47 5.67 7.98 8.65
C SER A 47 6.75 6.92 8.44
N GLY A 48 7.21 6.75 7.19
CA GLY A 48 8.10 5.67 6.77
C GLY A 48 7.43 4.29 6.68
N LEU A 49 6.11 4.19 6.92
CA LEU A 49 5.35 2.94 6.90
C LEU A 49 4.83 2.57 5.51
N SER A 50 4.73 3.50 4.57
CA SER A 50 4.19 3.27 3.23
C SER A 50 5.15 3.77 2.15
N PRO A 51 5.01 3.29 0.90
CA PRO A 51 5.59 3.95 -0.26
C PRO A 51 5.18 5.40 -0.37
N ARG A 52 6.10 6.23 -0.83
CA ARG A 52 5.86 7.64 -1.11
C ARG A 52 4.89 7.81 -2.28
N PHE A 53 3.87 8.63 -2.04
CA PHE A 53 2.98 9.15 -3.06
C PHE A 53 3.74 10.12 -3.99
N LEU A 54 3.61 9.94 -5.30
CA LEU A 54 4.31 10.76 -6.30
C LEU A 54 3.39 11.77 -6.99
N GLY A 55 2.11 11.42 -7.16
CA GLY A 55 1.17 12.25 -7.89
C GLY A 55 -0.08 11.52 -8.33
N HIS A 56 -1.03 12.29 -8.83
CA HIS A 56 -2.27 11.77 -9.41
C HIS A 56 -2.09 11.48 -10.90
N ILE A 57 -2.83 10.50 -11.40
CA ILE A 57 -2.99 10.23 -12.82
C ILE A 57 -4.34 10.80 -13.24
N HIS A 58 -4.32 11.68 -14.24
CA HIS A 58 -5.54 12.27 -14.80
C HIS A 58 -5.80 11.75 -16.21
N GLU A 59 -7.09 11.62 -16.54
CA GLU A 59 -7.60 11.44 -17.90
C GLU A 59 -8.70 12.48 -18.13
N ASN A 60 -8.52 13.34 -19.14
CA ASN A 60 -9.45 14.43 -19.46
C ASN A 60 -9.82 15.30 -18.23
N GLY A 61 -8.84 15.59 -17.37
CA GLY A 61 -9.01 16.39 -16.15
C GLY A 61 -9.58 15.63 -14.94
N ARG A 62 -10.08 14.40 -15.10
CA ARG A 62 -10.56 13.55 -13.99
C ARG A 62 -9.40 12.75 -13.40
N ILE A 63 -9.29 12.70 -12.07
CA ILE A 63 -8.38 11.77 -11.39
C ILE A 63 -8.89 10.35 -11.61
N ILE A 64 -8.05 9.51 -12.20
CA ILE A 64 -8.36 8.09 -12.46
C ILE A 64 -7.39 7.14 -11.74
N GLY A 65 -6.38 7.67 -11.07
CA GLY A 65 -5.32 6.86 -10.48
C GLY A 65 -4.26 7.69 -9.78
N PHE A 66 -3.19 7.02 -9.37
CA PHE A 66 -2.04 7.65 -8.74
C PHE A 66 -0.74 6.90 -9.01
N LEU A 67 0.36 7.57 -8.70
CA LEU A 67 1.72 7.08 -8.82
C LEU A 67 2.35 6.92 -7.44
N LEU A 68 3.06 5.81 -7.23
CA LEU A 68 3.90 5.54 -6.07
C LEU A 68 5.35 5.32 -6.47
N GLU A 69 6.27 5.54 -5.54
CA GLU A 69 7.62 5.03 -5.69
C GLU A 69 7.62 3.49 -5.74
N LYS A 70 8.48 2.92 -6.58
CA LYS A 70 8.74 1.49 -6.56
C LYS A 70 9.75 1.20 -5.45
N ILE A 71 9.33 0.40 -4.47
CA ILE A 71 10.22 -0.15 -3.45
C ILE A 71 10.55 -1.60 -3.81
N GLU A 72 11.84 -1.94 -3.72
CA GLU A 72 12.31 -3.31 -3.86
C GLU A 72 12.16 -4.08 -2.55
N GLY A 73 11.68 -5.31 -2.65
CA GLY A 73 11.38 -6.14 -1.50
C GLY A 73 10.65 -7.41 -1.89
N ARG A 74 10.26 -8.18 -0.87
CA ARG A 74 9.47 -9.40 -1.02
C ARG A 74 8.21 -9.32 -0.18
N ALA A 75 7.18 -10.07 -0.56
CA ALA A 75 6.03 -10.27 0.32
C ALA A 75 6.49 -10.89 1.67
N ALA A 76 5.77 -10.55 2.73
CA ALA A 76 6.04 -11.09 4.04
C ALA A 76 5.72 -12.59 4.11
N SER A 77 6.36 -13.20 5.10
CA SER A 77 6.20 -14.59 5.48
C SER A 77 6.03 -14.67 6.99
N ILE A 78 5.68 -15.84 7.50
CA ILE A 78 5.58 -16.05 8.95
C ILE A 78 6.89 -15.75 9.70
N GLN A 79 8.04 -15.85 9.04
CA GLN A 79 9.33 -15.49 9.62
C GLN A 79 9.44 -13.99 9.93
N ASP A 80 8.62 -13.16 9.29
CA ASP A 80 8.61 -11.70 9.43
C ASP A 80 7.56 -11.20 10.43
N LEU A 81 6.89 -12.11 11.15
CA LEU A 81 5.76 -11.83 12.03
C LEU A 81 6.01 -10.62 12.94
N ARG A 82 7.12 -10.64 13.69
CA ARG A 82 7.44 -9.58 14.64
C ARG A 82 7.57 -8.21 13.95
N THR A 83 8.19 -8.16 12.78
CA THR A 83 8.39 -6.91 12.04
C THR A 83 7.08 -6.40 11.45
N CYS A 84 6.19 -7.30 11.04
CA CYS A 84 4.85 -6.97 10.56
C CYS A 84 3.95 -6.46 11.69
N GLU A 85 3.99 -7.11 12.87
CA GLU A 85 3.31 -6.66 14.08
C GLU A 85 3.78 -5.25 14.48
N THR A 86 5.09 -4.99 14.50
CA THR A 86 5.62 -3.65 14.79
C THR A 86 5.19 -2.59 13.76
N ALA A 87 5.08 -2.95 12.48
CA ALA A 87 4.60 -2.02 11.45
C ALA A 87 3.11 -1.66 11.65
N LEU A 88 2.28 -2.66 11.99
CA LEU A 88 0.87 -2.43 12.30
C LEU A 88 0.66 -1.68 13.61
N GLU A 89 1.45 -1.98 14.65
CA GLU A 89 1.38 -1.25 15.92
C GLU A 89 1.63 0.24 15.69
N LYS A 90 2.64 0.60 14.91
CA LYS A 90 2.89 1.99 14.51
C LYS A 90 1.74 2.59 13.69
N LEU A 91 1.10 1.81 12.82
CA LEU A 91 -0.09 2.27 12.09
C LEU A 91 -1.25 2.55 13.06
N HIS A 92 -1.46 1.68 14.06
CA HIS A 92 -2.50 1.80 15.07
C HIS A 92 -2.25 2.99 15.99
N GLU A 93 -1.00 3.26 16.36
CA GLU A 93 -0.60 4.46 17.14
C GLU A 93 -0.95 5.77 16.43
N LEU A 94 -0.94 5.77 15.09
CA LEU A 94 -1.40 6.90 14.28
C LEU A 94 -2.93 7.01 14.17
N GLY A 95 -3.67 6.06 14.78
CA GLY A 95 -5.14 6.03 14.78
C GLY A 95 -5.75 5.36 13.55
N PHE A 96 -4.97 4.61 12.78
CA PHE A 96 -5.43 3.94 11.56
C PHE A 96 -5.49 2.42 11.74
N LEU A 97 -6.45 1.79 11.07
CA LEU A 97 -6.55 0.34 10.89
C LEU A 97 -6.33 0.03 9.41
N HIS A 98 -5.51 -0.97 9.08
CA HIS A 98 -5.24 -1.30 7.68
C HIS A 98 -6.48 -1.87 6.98
N GLY A 99 -7.20 -2.75 7.66
CA GLY A 99 -8.44 -3.38 7.19
C GLY A 99 -8.25 -4.56 6.21
N ASP A 100 -7.02 -4.80 5.75
CA ASP A 100 -6.65 -5.92 4.87
C ASP A 100 -5.16 -6.28 5.04
N ALA A 101 -4.75 -6.54 6.28
CA ALA A 101 -3.38 -6.88 6.64
C ALA A 101 -3.00 -8.33 6.23
N ASN A 102 -3.16 -8.66 4.95
CA ASN A 102 -2.73 -9.93 4.39
C ASN A 102 -1.23 -9.90 4.02
N ARG A 103 -0.60 -11.07 3.87
CA ARG A 103 0.86 -11.18 3.66
C ARG A 103 1.42 -10.43 2.46
N TYR A 104 0.62 -10.20 1.41
CA TYR A 104 1.05 -9.53 0.18
C TYR A 104 1.05 -8.01 0.35
N ASN A 105 0.31 -7.51 1.34
CA ASN A 105 0.24 -6.10 1.70
C ASN A 105 1.36 -5.69 2.69
N PHE A 106 2.20 -6.65 3.10
CA PHE A 106 3.45 -6.38 3.80
C PHE A 106 4.64 -6.62 2.86
N LEU A 107 5.34 -5.54 2.51
CA LEU A 107 6.56 -5.59 1.73
C LEU A 107 7.77 -5.52 2.66
N VAL A 108 8.54 -6.61 2.75
CA VAL A 108 9.78 -6.67 3.52
C VAL A 108 10.93 -6.13 2.67
N THR A 109 11.61 -5.11 3.18
CA THR A 109 12.68 -4.38 2.51
C THR A 109 13.94 -4.32 3.38
N GLY A 110 15.04 -3.79 2.84
CA GLY A 110 16.26 -3.55 3.62
C GLY A 110 16.09 -2.50 4.74
N GLU A 111 15.07 -1.66 4.66
CA GLU A 111 14.77 -0.59 5.64
C GLU A 111 13.66 -0.98 6.63
N GLY A 112 13.14 -2.21 6.53
CA GLY A 112 12.01 -2.69 7.31
C GLY A 112 10.78 -2.98 6.46
N VAL A 113 9.62 -3.10 7.11
CA VAL A 113 8.37 -3.45 6.45
C VAL A 113 7.64 -2.19 5.98
N LYS A 114 7.16 -2.23 4.75
CA LYS A 114 6.26 -1.22 4.17
C LYS A 114 4.87 -1.85 3.98
N LEU A 115 3.84 -1.13 4.41
CA LEU A 115 2.44 -1.49 4.22
C LEU A 115 1.98 -0.99 2.85
N LEU A 116 1.21 -1.82 2.14
CA LEU A 116 0.70 -1.59 0.80
C LEU A 116 -0.82 -1.79 0.79
N ASP A 117 -1.48 -1.27 -0.25
CA ASP A 117 -2.91 -1.49 -0.53
C ASP A 117 -3.85 -1.05 0.62
N PHE A 118 -4.03 0.26 0.72
CA PHE A 118 -4.85 0.88 1.77
C PHE A 118 -6.31 1.10 1.35
N GLU A 119 -6.84 0.34 0.38
CA GLU A 119 -8.24 0.47 -0.07
C GLU A 119 -9.26 0.23 1.06
N HIS A 120 -8.84 -0.46 2.12
CA HIS A 120 -9.65 -0.81 3.30
C HIS A 120 -9.29 -0.02 4.57
N LEU A 121 -8.40 0.98 4.47
CA LEU A 121 -7.96 1.75 5.62
C LEU A 121 -9.13 2.44 6.31
N GLN A 122 -9.19 2.33 7.63
CA GLN A 122 -10.15 3.02 8.48
C GLN A 122 -9.43 3.96 9.44
N GLU A 123 -9.90 5.20 9.51
CA GLU A 123 -9.45 6.17 10.51
C GLU A 123 -10.27 6.06 11.78
N ASN A 124 -9.67 6.43 12.91
CA ASN A 124 -10.32 6.44 14.21
C ASN A 124 -10.93 5.07 14.57
N ALA A 125 -10.27 4.00 14.14
CA ALA A 125 -10.74 2.65 14.42
C ALA A 125 -10.70 2.34 15.92
N SER A 126 -11.62 1.49 16.38
CA SER A 126 -11.67 1.15 17.80
C SER A 126 -10.43 0.35 18.22
N PRO A 127 -9.98 0.48 19.48
CA PRO A 127 -8.92 -0.37 20.02
C PRO A 127 -9.24 -1.87 19.92
N GLU A 128 -10.52 -2.25 19.90
CA GLU A 128 -10.94 -3.63 19.68
C GLU A 128 -10.66 -4.09 18.25
N SER A 129 -10.97 -3.27 17.25
CA SER A 129 -10.68 -3.56 15.84
C SER A 129 -9.18 -3.69 15.59
N MET A 130 -8.38 -2.78 16.16
CA MET A 130 -6.91 -2.80 16.06
C MET A 130 -6.34 -4.08 16.69
N ARG A 131 -6.81 -4.49 17.87
CA ARG A 131 -6.40 -5.76 18.49
C ARG A 131 -6.74 -6.97 17.61
N LYS A 132 -7.94 -7.02 17.04
CA LYS A 132 -8.36 -8.12 16.15
C LYS A 132 -7.48 -8.22 14.90
N GLU A 133 -7.11 -7.08 14.32
CA GLU A 133 -6.17 -7.04 13.19
C GLU A 133 -4.80 -7.58 13.59
N SER A 134 -4.24 -7.14 14.72
CA SER A 134 -2.95 -7.67 15.20
C SER A 134 -3.00 -9.18 15.48
N GLU A 135 -4.10 -9.68 16.06
CA GLU A 135 -4.30 -11.11 16.34
C GLU A 135 -4.42 -11.95 15.05
N SER A 136 -4.93 -11.37 13.95
CA SER A 136 -5.10 -12.09 12.69
C SER A 136 -3.83 -12.18 11.84
N VAL A 137 -2.86 -11.26 12.02
CA VAL A 137 -1.62 -11.17 11.22
C VAL A 137 -0.88 -12.49 11.12
N ARG A 138 -0.75 -13.21 12.24
CA ARG A 138 -0.05 -14.50 12.25
C ARG A 138 -0.67 -15.49 11.26
N MET A 139 -2.00 -15.56 11.22
CA MET A 139 -2.71 -16.46 10.31
C MET A 139 -2.58 -15.99 8.87
N GLU A 140 -2.72 -14.69 8.62
CA GLU A 140 -2.56 -14.10 7.29
C GLU A 140 -1.15 -14.30 6.71
N LEU A 141 -0.10 -14.29 7.55
CA LEU A 141 1.28 -14.57 7.15
C LEU A 141 1.57 -16.06 6.87
N MET A 142 0.76 -16.96 7.43
CA MET A 142 0.84 -18.40 7.16
C MET A 142 0.03 -18.80 5.92
N GLU A 143 -0.85 -17.93 5.43
CA GLU A 143 -1.73 -18.20 4.31
C GLU A 143 -0.92 -18.42 3.01
N ASN A 144 -1.14 -19.57 2.37
CA ASN A 144 -0.40 -20.00 1.17
C ASN A 144 -1.33 -20.31 0.00
N SER A 145 -2.65 -20.11 0.14
CA SER A 145 -3.62 -20.33 -0.95
C SER A 145 -3.52 -19.33 -2.10
N GLY A 146 -2.73 -18.26 -1.96
CA GLY A 146 -2.66 -17.17 -2.94
C GLY A 146 -3.77 -16.13 -2.80
N ARG A 147 -4.68 -16.28 -1.83
CA ARG A 147 -5.70 -15.28 -1.51
C ARG A 147 -5.03 -13.95 -1.13
N GLY A 148 -5.40 -12.87 -1.82
CA GLY A 148 -4.80 -11.54 -1.65
C GLY A 148 -3.58 -11.25 -2.54
N GLY A 149 -3.03 -12.24 -3.24
CA GLY A 149 -1.81 -12.07 -4.07
C GLY A 149 -2.03 -11.51 -5.47
N GLY A 150 -3.28 -11.21 -5.86
CA GLY A 150 -3.62 -10.84 -7.24
C GLY A 150 -3.36 -11.97 -8.25
N PHE A 151 -3.34 -11.63 -9.54
CA PHE A 151 -2.96 -12.57 -10.60
C PHE A 151 -1.44 -12.63 -10.72
N ILE A 152 -0.82 -13.68 -10.18
CA ILE A 152 0.58 -14.00 -10.48
C ILE A 152 0.63 -14.47 -11.93
N VAL A 153 1.06 -13.61 -12.85
CA VAL A 153 1.48 -14.07 -14.17
C VAL A 153 2.82 -14.78 -13.97
N GLN A 154 2.80 -16.12 -14.02
CA GLN A 154 4.03 -16.87 -14.17
C GLN A 154 4.67 -16.41 -15.48
N GLY A 155 5.83 -15.77 -15.40
CA GLY A 155 6.64 -15.49 -16.57
C GLY A 155 7.09 -16.84 -17.14
N ASP A 156 6.68 -17.13 -18.37
CA ASP A 156 7.28 -18.22 -19.14
C ASP A 156 8.79 -17.96 -19.24
N SER A 157 9.56 -19.00 -18.92
CA SER A 157 11.02 -19.02 -18.89
C SER A 157 11.65 -18.87 -20.27
#